data_AF-A0A2N6DMP5-F1
#
_entry.id   AF-A0A2N6DMP5-F1
#
_cell.length_a   1.000
_cell.length_b   1.000
_cell.length_c   1.000
_cell.angle_alpha   90.00
_cell.angle_beta   90.00
_cell.angle_gamma   90.00
#
_symmetry.space_group_name_H-M   'P 1'
#
loop_
_entity.id
_entity.type
_entity.pdbx_description
1 polymer ?
#
loop_
_entity_poly.entity_id
_entity_poly.type
_entity_poly.pdbx_seq_one_letter_code
_entity_poly.pdbx_strand_id
1 'polypeptide(L)'
;MDHKQQILLDATRRLIRRGAFPNLAKLLVKSHPADIAHLFRYLELKEQRILFNLIGEAEKSAYVLSELDHDTGAQLLEQLDKETITEVLQEMASDDAADIIGKMPEELAEEILNIMHDEDSEEIEQLLQYDEDSAGGIMSTEIFALDQGVTVREAIEAIQQAGDVEMVFYLYVINEHQQLVGVLSLRQLLTVTPAKKLHEIMTTEVISVRIDMDQEEVARFVEKYNVLAIPVVDDHNRLMGIITVDDVIDVIRQEATEDIFKMAGASDEELLYGYKAFKIARLRLPWLLINLFGGVITGYLMWLFKVTLKEVIALISFVPVITGMGGNVGGQSATIMVRGFATGRIDFTTLRQVFFKEVRVGIIMGLVCGLTVGAVAWAFSVSGLRGSPSRQIPINREKVTSA
;
A
#
# COMPACT_ATOMS: atom_id res chain seq x y z
N MET A 1 -6.78 -5.48 -16.74
CA MET A 1 -8.20 -5.74 -17.01
C MET A 1 -8.31 -6.85 -18.03
N ASP A 2 -8.86 -7.99 -17.65
CA ASP A 2 -9.05 -9.16 -18.52
C ASP A 2 -10.24 -8.95 -19.49
N HIS A 3 -10.30 -9.71 -20.57
CA HIS A 3 -11.34 -9.64 -21.59
C HIS A 3 -12.76 -9.84 -20.99
N LYS A 4 -12.90 -10.76 -20.03
CA LYS A 4 -14.17 -10.98 -19.32
C LYS A 4 -14.64 -9.71 -18.58
N GLN A 5 -13.70 -9.03 -17.89
CA GLN A 5 -13.99 -7.80 -17.17
C GLN A 5 -14.38 -6.66 -18.13
N GLN A 6 -13.72 -6.56 -19.30
CA GLN A 6 -14.07 -5.55 -20.30
C GLN A 6 -15.50 -5.74 -20.81
N ILE A 7 -15.89 -6.99 -21.10
CA ILE A 7 -17.25 -7.31 -21.51
C ILE A 7 -18.25 -6.93 -20.42
N LEU A 8 -17.94 -7.23 -19.16
CA LEU A 8 -18.78 -6.90 -18.01
C LEU A 8 -18.95 -5.38 -17.86
N LEU A 9 -17.85 -4.62 -17.88
CA LEU A 9 -17.88 -3.15 -17.79
C LEU A 9 -18.71 -2.53 -18.94
N ASP A 10 -18.50 -2.99 -20.16
CA ASP A 10 -19.24 -2.50 -21.32
C ASP A 10 -20.73 -2.85 -21.23
N ALA A 11 -21.06 -4.03 -20.73
CA ALA A 11 -22.45 -4.42 -20.47
C ALA A 11 -23.08 -3.52 -19.41
N THR A 12 -22.41 -3.31 -18.28
CA THR A 12 -22.85 -2.44 -17.19
C THR A 12 -23.09 -1.02 -17.69
N ARG A 13 -22.11 -0.40 -18.35
CA ARG A 13 -22.27 0.96 -18.93
C ARG A 13 -23.40 1.04 -19.96
N ARG A 14 -23.61 0.00 -20.77
CA ARG A 14 -24.73 -0.02 -21.73
C ARG A 14 -26.08 -0.10 -21.01
N LEU A 15 -26.19 -0.90 -19.95
CA LEU A 15 -27.42 -1.09 -19.18
C LEU A 15 -27.77 0.16 -18.36
N ILE A 16 -26.78 0.80 -17.72
CA ILE A 16 -26.95 2.08 -17.01
C ILE A 16 -27.46 3.16 -17.98
N ARG A 17 -26.78 3.34 -19.12
CA ARG A 17 -27.18 4.35 -20.13
C ARG A 17 -28.58 4.13 -20.70
N ARG A 18 -29.05 2.88 -20.76
CA ARG A 18 -30.39 2.52 -21.25
C ARG A 18 -31.47 2.51 -20.16
N GLY A 19 -31.11 2.74 -18.89
CA GLY A 19 -32.03 2.61 -17.76
C GLY A 19 -32.56 1.18 -17.56
N ALA A 20 -31.85 0.16 -18.05
CA ALA A 20 -32.28 -1.23 -18.01
C ALA A 20 -31.92 -1.89 -16.65
N PHE A 21 -32.31 -1.25 -15.55
CA PHE A 21 -31.95 -1.66 -14.19
C PHE A 21 -32.33 -3.09 -13.81
N PRO A 22 -33.50 -3.64 -14.22
CA PRO A 22 -33.83 -5.04 -13.92
C PRO A 22 -32.87 -6.05 -14.55
N ASN A 23 -32.30 -5.71 -15.71
CA ASN A 23 -31.32 -6.56 -16.38
C ASN A 23 -29.94 -6.42 -15.73
N LEU A 24 -29.61 -5.22 -15.24
CA LEU A 24 -28.38 -4.96 -14.51
C LEU A 24 -28.38 -5.69 -13.16
N ALA A 25 -29.47 -5.62 -12.39
CA ALA A 25 -29.60 -6.38 -11.13
C ALA A 25 -29.41 -7.89 -11.36
N LYS A 26 -30.04 -8.46 -12.40
CA LYS A 26 -29.85 -9.88 -12.76
C LYS A 26 -28.41 -10.23 -13.15
N LEU A 27 -27.67 -9.28 -13.72
CA LEU A 27 -26.26 -9.45 -14.04
C LEU A 27 -25.43 -9.43 -12.76
N LEU A 28 -25.69 -8.48 -11.85
CA LEU A 28 -25.00 -8.36 -10.56
C LEU A 28 -25.18 -9.60 -9.70
N VAL A 29 -26.40 -10.13 -9.58
CA VAL A 29 -26.68 -11.37 -8.83
C VAL A 29 -25.80 -12.54 -9.30
N LYS A 30 -25.48 -12.62 -10.59
CA LYS A 30 -24.65 -13.71 -11.15
C LYS A 30 -23.15 -13.43 -11.17
N SER A 31 -22.75 -12.20 -10.88
CA SER A 31 -21.34 -11.80 -10.85
C SER A 31 -20.75 -12.02 -9.47
N HIS A 32 -19.46 -12.33 -9.42
CA HIS A 32 -18.70 -12.41 -8.18
C HIS A 32 -18.53 -11.01 -7.56
N PRO A 33 -18.54 -10.85 -6.22
CA PRO A 33 -18.29 -9.57 -5.56
C PRO A 33 -17.03 -8.84 -6.04
N ALA A 34 -15.88 -9.50 -6.04
CA ALA A 34 -14.63 -8.95 -6.63
C ALA A 34 -14.75 -8.46 -8.08
N ASP A 35 -15.51 -9.17 -8.94
CA ASP A 35 -15.76 -8.75 -10.34
C ASP A 35 -16.61 -7.46 -10.38
N ILE A 36 -17.53 -7.28 -9.42
CA ILE A 36 -18.37 -6.09 -9.26
C ILE A 36 -17.54 -4.92 -8.71
N ALA A 37 -16.79 -5.13 -7.63
CA ALA A 37 -15.90 -4.13 -7.01
C ALA A 37 -14.91 -3.56 -8.04
N HIS A 38 -14.34 -4.41 -8.88
CA HIS A 38 -13.47 -3.98 -9.97
C HIS A 38 -14.14 -2.99 -10.96
N LEU A 39 -15.47 -3.03 -11.12
CA LEU A 39 -16.18 -2.07 -11.99
C LEU A 39 -16.16 -0.66 -11.41
N PHE A 40 -16.23 -0.50 -10.09
CA PHE A 40 -16.30 0.81 -9.43
C PHE A 40 -15.12 1.70 -9.83
N ARG A 41 -13.92 1.13 -9.99
CA ARG A 41 -12.70 1.84 -10.42
C ARG A 41 -12.83 2.55 -11.78
N TYR A 42 -13.80 2.16 -12.61
CA TYR A 42 -14.02 2.70 -13.95
C TYR A 42 -15.35 3.44 -14.11
N LEU A 43 -16.15 3.53 -13.06
CA LEU A 43 -17.45 4.17 -13.07
C LEU A 43 -17.36 5.55 -12.44
N GLU A 44 -18.15 6.49 -12.96
CA GLU A 44 -18.29 7.79 -12.30
C GLU A 44 -19.09 7.64 -11.00
N LEU A 45 -18.93 8.55 -10.02
CA LEU A 45 -19.63 8.51 -8.73
C LEU A 45 -21.15 8.28 -8.87
N LYS A 46 -21.79 8.88 -9.88
CA LYS A 46 -23.22 8.67 -10.15
C LYS A 46 -23.54 7.24 -10.60
N GLU A 47 -22.69 6.66 -11.42
CA GLU A 47 -22.84 5.29 -11.92
C GLU A 47 -22.54 4.27 -10.81
N GLN A 48 -21.53 4.54 -9.97
CA GLN A 48 -21.21 3.74 -8.79
C GLN A 48 -22.40 3.64 -7.83
N ARG A 49 -23.05 4.78 -7.51
CA ARG A 49 -24.26 4.83 -6.67
C ARG A 49 -25.40 4.00 -7.25
N ILE A 50 -25.65 4.14 -8.56
CA ILE A 50 -26.69 3.36 -9.24
C ILE A 50 -26.35 1.87 -9.15
N LEU A 51 -25.08 1.50 -9.34
CA LEU A 51 -24.65 0.12 -9.28
C LEU A 51 -24.82 -0.47 -7.89
N PHE A 52 -24.38 0.25 -6.85
CA PHE A 52 -24.45 -0.17 -5.46
C PHE A 52 -25.90 -0.37 -5.00
N ASN A 53 -26.78 0.59 -5.25
CA ASN A 53 -28.21 0.49 -4.89
C ASN A 53 -28.97 -0.62 -5.62
N LEU A 54 -28.37 -1.24 -6.66
CA LEU A 54 -28.96 -2.38 -7.37
C LEU A 54 -28.47 -3.73 -6.83
N ILE A 55 -27.48 -3.73 -5.95
CA ILE A 55 -27.10 -4.90 -5.14
C ILE A 55 -28.17 -4.97 -4.04
N GLY A 56 -29.16 -5.83 -4.25
CA GLY A 56 -30.35 -5.88 -3.39
C GLY A 56 -30.22 -6.76 -2.15
N GLU A 57 -29.05 -7.35 -1.93
CA GLU A 57 -28.76 -8.27 -0.82
C GLU A 57 -27.66 -7.62 0.03
N ALA A 58 -27.89 -7.49 1.34
CA ALA A 58 -26.96 -6.85 2.28
C ALA A 58 -25.62 -7.60 2.33
N GLU A 59 -25.66 -8.92 2.54
CA GLU A 59 -24.51 -9.84 2.46
C GLU A 59 -23.68 -9.63 1.18
N LYS A 60 -24.33 -9.52 0.02
CA LYS A 60 -23.61 -9.29 -1.23
C LYS A 60 -23.01 -7.89 -1.33
N SER A 61 -23.63 -6.91 -0.69
CA SER A 61 -23.11 -5.53 -0.62
C SER A 61 -21.89 -5.48 0.28
N ALA A 62 -21.92 -6.17 1.43
CA ALA A 62 -20.80 -6.38 2.33
C ALA A 62 -19.58 -6.94 1.60
N TYR A 63 -19.70 -8.11 0.95
CA TYR A 63 -18.60 -8.69 0.17
C TYR A 63 -18.10 -7.80 -0.99
N VAL A 64 -18.93 -6.91 -1.54
CA VAL A 64 -18.47 -5.96 -2.56
C VAL A 64 -17.69 -4.82 -1.91
N LEU A 65 -18.06 -4.38 -0.72
CA LEU A 65 -17.38 -3.33 0.02
C LEU A 65 -16.01 -3.79 0.54
N SER A 66 -15.89 -5.02 1.06
CA SER A 66 -14.58 -5.61 1.46
C SER A 66 -13.56 -5.65 0.32
N GLU A 67 -14.04 -5.74 -0.93
CA GLU A 67 -13.17 -5.76 -2.12
C GLU A 67 -12.86 -4.35 -2.67
N LEU A 68 -13.42 -3.31 -2.04
CA LEU A 68 -13.21 -1.91 -2.38
C LEU A 68 -12.25 -1.27 -1.39
N ASP A 69 -11.65 -0.18 -1.85
CA ASP A 69 -10.91 0.73 -0.98
C ASP A 69 -11.87 1.33 0.08
N HIS A 70 -11.48 1.29 1.35
CA HIS A 70 -12.35 1.60 2.50
C HIS A 70 -12.90 3.04 2.46
N ASP A 71 -12.12 4.00 1.97
CA ASP A 71 -12.56 5.38 1.69
C ASP A 71 -13.70 5.43 0.64
N THR A 72 -13.60 4.62 -0.41
CA THR A 72 -14.64 4.51 -1.42
C THR A 72 -15.90 3.85 -0.85
N GLY A 73 -15.73 2.83 0.00
CA GLY A 73 -16.82 2.17 0.72
C GLY A 73 -17.60 3.14 1.60
N ALA A 74 -16.91 3.90 2.45
CA ALA A 74 -17.50 4.92 3.31
C ALA A 74 -18.31 5.96 2.50
N GLN A 75 -17.74 6.48 1.39
CA GLN A 75 -18.44 7.44 0.52
C GLN A 75 -19.71 6.90 -0.15
N LEU A 76 -19.79 5.58 -0.39
CA LEU A 76 -20.98 4.93 -0.93
C LEU A 76 -22.05 4.79 0.16
N LEU A 77 -21.66 4.38 1.37
CA LEU A 77 -22.56 4.18 2.50
C LEU A 77 -23.13 5.48 3.06
N GLU A 78 -22.35 6.57 3.13
CA GLU A 78 -22.76 7.90 3.65
C GLU A 78 -24.06 8.48 3.05
N GLN A 79 -24.53 7.91 1.94
CA GLN A 79 -25.70 8.42 1.19
C GLN A 79 -26.93 7.53 1.32
N LEU A 80 -26.82 6.41 2.03
CA LEU A 80 -27.90 5.51 2.34
C LEU A 80 -28.55 5.94 3.66
N ASP A 81 -29.73 5.40 3.92
CA ASP A 81 -30.32 5.47 5.26
C ASP A 81 -29.54 4.61 6.25
N LYS A 82 -29.54 5.04 7.51
CA LYS A 82 -28.69 4.47 8.57
C LYS A 82 -29.02 3.00 8.82
N GLU A 83 -30.29 2.65 8.67
CA GLU A 83 -30.79 1.29 8.79
C GLU A 83 -30.15 0.38 7.73
N THR A 84 -30.13 0.81 6.45
CA THR A 84 -29.46 0.08 5.37
C THR A 84 -27.94 0.01 5.59
N ILE A 85 -27.31 1.10 6.05
CA ILE A 85 -25.86 1.10 6.35
C ILE A 85 -25.55 0.04 7.40
N THR A 86 -26.34 0.02 8.48
CA THR A 86 -26.19 -0.92 9.58
C THR A 86 -26.37 -2.37 9.10
N GLU A 87 -27.43 -2.63 8.34
CA GLU A 87 -27.70 -3.97 7.79
C GLU A 87 -26.56 -4.48 6.90
N VAL A 88 -25.90 -3.61 6.13
CA VAL A 88 -24.75 -4.01 5.31
C VAL A 88 -23.50 -4.24 6.15
N LEU A 89 -23.20 -3.35 7.10
CA LEU A 89 -21.99 -3.45 7.91
C LEU A 89 -22.01 -4.65 8.88
N GLN A 90 -23.20 -5.07 9.34
CA GLN A 90 -23.34 -6.28 10.19
C GLN A 90 -23.10 -7.59 9.44
N GLU A 91 -23.09 -7.56 8.11
CA GLU A 91 -22.79 -8.73 7.28
C GLU A 91 -21.31 -8.73 6.81
N MET A 92 -20.51 -7.78 7.30
CA MET A 92 -19.07 -7.66 7.04
C MET A 92 -18.28 -8.21 8.22
N ALA A 93 -17.06 -8.66 7.95
CA ALA A 93 -16.12 -8.98 9.00
C ALA A 93 -15.84 -7.75 9.89
N SER A 94 -15.67 -7.98 11.18
CA SER A 94 -15.49 -6.94 12.20
C SER A 94 -14.40 -5.90 11.87
N ASP A 95 -13.29 -6.33 11.29
CA ASP A 95 -12.16 -5.51 10.83
C ASP A 95 -12.51 -4.64 9.63
N ASP A 96 -13.08 -5.23 8.58
CA ASP A 96 -13.57 -4.48 7.41
C ASP A 96 -14.60 -3.41 7.81
N ALA A 97 -15.52 -3.78 8.71
CA ALA A 97 -16.55 -2.87 9.21
C ALA A 97 -15.93 -1.73 10.02
N ALA A 98 -14.99 -2.02 10.91
CA ALA A 98 -14.26 -1.03 11.70
C ALA A 98 -13.49 -0.06 10.80
N ASP A 99 -12.81 -0.55 9.78
CA ASP A 99 -12.07 0.26 8.83
C ASP A 99 -12.98 1.23 8.06
N ILE A 100 -14.12 0.74 7.55
CA ILE A 100 -15.06 1.60 6.84
C ILE A 100 -15.69 2.64 7.77
N ILE A 101 -16.10 2.25 8.99
CA ILE A 101 -16.66 3.15 9.99
C ILE A 101 -15.62 4.22 10.39
N GLY A 102 -14.36 3.84 10.55
CA GLY A 102 -13.26 4.74 10.88
C GLY A 102 -13.00 5.84 9.84
N LYS A 103 -13.43 5.64 8.58
CA LYS A 103 -13.36 6.66 7.52
C LYS A 103 -14.62 7.52 7.40
N MET A 104 -15.68 7.22 8.16
CA MET A 104 -16.92 8.02 8.16
C MET A 104 -16.83 9.27 9.07
N PRO A 105 -17.72 10.26 8.90
CA PRO A 105 -17.85 11.35 9.86
C PRO A 105 -18.22 10.82 11.26
N GLU A 106 -17.56 11.34 12.31
CA GLU A 106 -17.75 10.90 13.71
C GLU A 106 -19.23 10.82 14.13
N GLU A 107 -20.04 11.82 13.77
CA GLU A 107 -21.47 11.86 14.08
C GLU A 107 -22.25 10.68 13.44
N LEU A 108 -21.87 10.29 12.22
CA LEU A 108 -22.53 9.18 11.52
C LEU A 108 -22.07 7.83 12.06
N ALA A 109 -20.77 7.69 12.35
CA ALA A 109 -20.21 6.49 12.96
C ALA A 109 -20.87 6.18 14.31
N GLU A 110 -20.98 7.17 15.19
CA GLU A 110 -21.63 7.00 16.51
C GLU A 110 -23.11 6.62 16.36
N GLU A 111 -23.83 7.21 15.41
CA GLU A 111 -25.22 6.86 15.16
C GLU A 111 -25.40 5.43 14.63
N ILE A 112 -24.50 4.95 13.78
CA ILE A 112 -24.53 3.56 13.26
C ILE A 112 -24.25 2.56 14.38
N LEU A 113 -23.20 2.79 15.18
CA LEU A 113 -22.84 1.92 16.30
C LEU A 113 -23.97 1.79 17.33
N ASN A 114 -24.73 2.87 17.56
CA ASN A 114 -25.91 2.84 18.42
C ASN A 114 -27.12 2.06 17.85
N ILE A 115 -27.16 1.82 16.53
CA ILE A 115 -28.25 1.07 15.87
C ILE A 115 -27.89 -0.41 15.73
N MET A 116 -26.60 -0.72 15.59
CA MET A 116 -26.06 -2.08 15.52
C MET A 116 -26.44 -2.91 16.76
N HIS A 117 -26.37 -4.24 16.62
CA HIS A 117 -26.51 -5.13 17.77
C HIS A 117 -25.38 -4.89 18.78
N ASP A 118 -25.71 -5.02 20.07
CA ASP A 118 -24.78 -4.70 21.17
C ASP A 118 -23.47 -5.51 21.08
N GLU A 119 -23.48 -6.73 20.54
CA GLU A 119 -22.27 -7.58 20.40
C GLU A 119 -21.37 -7.08 19.26
N ASP A 120 -21.91 -6.95 18.03
CA ASP A 120 -21.17 -6.46 16.86
C ASP A 120 -20.60 -5.04 17.09
N SER A 121 -21.36 -4.16 17.75
CA SER A 121 -20.92 -2.79 18.02
C SER A 121 -19.82 -2.74 19.07
N GLU A 122 -19.88 -3.57 20.12
CA GLU A 122 -18.82 -3.67 21.13
C GLU A 122 -17.50 -4.18 20.52
N GLU A 123 -17.55 -5.11 19.56
CA GLU A 123 -16.38 -5.61 18.85
C GLU A 123 -15.75 -4.53 17.97
N ILE A 124 -16.56 -3.86 17.15
CA ILE A 124 -16.09 -2.76 16.29
C ILE A 124 -15.53 -1.60 17.11
N GLU A 125 -16.19 -1.21 18.20
CA GLU A 125 -15.70 -0.15 19.10
C GLU A 125 -14.36 -0.51 19.76
N GLN A 126 -14.08 -1.80 19.98
CA GLN A 126 -12.79 -2.25 20.45
C GLN A 126 -11.73 -2.14 19.35
N LEU A 127 -12.04 -2.53 18.13
CA LEU A 127 -11.11 -2.45 16.99
C LEU A 127 -10.73 -1.00 16.66
N LEU A 128 -11.69 -0.08 16.69
CA LEU A 128 -11.48 1.37 16.47
C LEU A 128 -10.54 2.03 17.50
N GLN A 129 -10.19 1.36 18.60
CA GLN A 129 -9.22 1.87 19.58
C GLN A 129 -7.77 1.56 19.22
N TYR A 130 -7.52 0.62 18.32
CA TYR A 130 -6.17 0.26 17.88
C TYR A 130 -5.72 1.16 16.73
N ASP A 131 -4.40 1.26 16.56
CA ASP A 131 -3.83 1.95 15.39
C ASP A 131 -4.13 1.14 14.12
N GLU A 132 -4.56 1.80 13.04
CA GLU A 132 -4.96 1.15 11.77
C GLU A 132 -3.85 0.27 11.18
N ASP A 133 -2.59 0.70 11.30
CA ASP A 133 -1.41 -0.03 10.79
C ASP A 133 -0.84 -1.04 11.81
N SER A 134 -1.60 -1.41 12.85
CA SER A 134 -1.19 -2.39 13.87
C SER A 134 -1.91 -3.72 13.72
N ALA A 135 -1.36 -4.78 14.32
CA ALA A 135 -1.98 -6.09 14.38
C ALA A 135 -3.39 -6.06 14.98
N GLY A 136 -3.67 -5.15 15.92
CA GLY A 136 -5.02 -4.93 16.45
C GLY A 136 -5.96 -4.20 15.49
N GLY A 137 -5.43 -3.37 14.58
CA GLY A 137 -6.22 -2.66 13.58
C GLY A 137 -6.65 -3.56 12.41
N ILE A 138 -5.82 -4.55 12.07
CA ILE A 138 -6.07 -5.48 10.94
C ILE A 138 -6.53 -6.89 11.37
N MET A 139 -6.98 -7.07 12.63
CA MET A 139 -7.45 -8.37 13.10
C MET A 139 -8.97 -8.45 13.11
N SER A 140 -9.50 -9.60 12.74
CA SER A 140 -10.89 -9.96 12.98
C SER A 140 -11.05 -10.60 14.38
N THR A 141 -12.11 -10.21 15.08
CA THR A 141 -12.49 -10.75 16.41
C THR A 141 -13.27 -12.06 16.31
N GLU A 142 -13.72 -12.45 15.12
CA GLU A 142 -14.51 -13.66 14.85
C GLU A 142 -13.65 -14.95 14.84
N ILE A 143 -13.11 -15.28 16.02
CA ILE A 143 -12.16 -16.36 16.20
C ILE A 143 -12.83 -17.68 16.61
N PHE A 144 -12.43 -18.78 15.96
CA PHE A 144 -12.84 -20.11 16.40
C PHE A 144 -11.84 -20.70 17.42
N ALA A 145 -12.16 -20.55 18.71
CA ALA A 145 -11.34 -21.03 19.82
C ALA A 145 -12.10 -21.97 20.77
N LEU A 146 -11.45 -23.06 21.22
CA LEU A 146 -12.03 -24.05 22.14
C LEU A 146 -11.10 -24.37 23.32
N ASP A 147 -11.68 -24.81 24.44
CA ASP A 147 -10.91 -25.24 25.60
C ASP A 147 -10.09 -26.51 25.32
N GLN A 148 -8.88 -26.57 25.86
CA GLN A 148 -7.93 -27.67 25.72
C GLN A 148 -8.43 -29.05 26.19
N GLY A 149 -9.46 -29.08 27.03
CA GLY A 149 -10.10 -30.29 27.57
C GLY A 149 -11.15 -30.91 26.65
N VAL A 150 -11.60 -30.18 25.63
CA VAL A 150 -12.62 -30.60 24.65
C VAL A 150 -12.12 -31.79 23.82
N THR A 151 -13.01 -32.69 23.46
CA THR A 151 -12.69 -33.82 22.58
C THR A 151 -12.74 -33.44 21.11
N VAL A 152 -12.02 -34.18 20.27
CA VAL A 152 -12.06 -34.00 18.81
C VAL A 152 -13.49 -34.09 18.26
N ARG A 153 -14.33 -34.97 18.81
CA ARG A 153 -15.75 -35.05 18.43
C ARG A 153 -16.49 -33.74 18.71
N GLU A 154 -16.42 -33.27 19.94
CA GLU A 154 -17.08 -32.04 20.37
C GLU A 154 -16.57 -30.83 19.57
N ALA A 155 -15.27 -30.79 19.27
CA ALA A 155 -14.70 -29.74 18.43
C ALA A 155 -15.24 -29.78 16.99
N ILE A 156 -15.37 -30.96 16.38
CA ILE A 156 -15.98 -31.10 15.04
C ILE A 156 -17.46 -30.70 15.08
N GLU A 157 -18.20 -31.10 16.12
CA GLU A 157 -19.60 -30.72 16.31
C GLU A 157 -19.74 -29.20 16.50
N ALA A 158 -18.82 -28.57 17.24
CA ALA A 158 -18.77 -27.12 17.40
C ALA A 158 -18.48 -26.42 16.06
N ILE A 159 -17.54 -26.91 15.24
CA ILE A 159 -17.29 -26.37 13.89
C ILE A 159 -18.52 -26.52 12.99
N GLN A 160 -19.26 -27.63 13.10
CA GLN A 160 -20.48 -27.85 12.31
C GLN A 160 -21.65 -26.95 12.74
N GLN A 161 -21.59 -26.42 13.96
CA GLN A 161 -22.58 -25.50 14.52
C GLN A 161 -22.13 -24.04 14.47
N ALA A 162 -20.83 -23.80 14.30
CA ALA A 162 -20.27 -22.48 14.06
C ALA A 162 -20.89 -21.93 12.77
N GLY A 163 -21.56 -20.79 12.90
CA GLY A 163 -22.10 -20.01 11.79
C GLY A 163 -20.99 -19.19 11.15
N ASP A 164 -21.24 -17.89 10.99
CA ASP A 164 -20.26 -16.91 10.51
C ASP A 164 -19.05 -16.87 11.44
N VAL A 165 -17.95 -17.40 10.95
CA VAL A 165 -16.62 -17.23 11.54
C VAL A 165 -15.67 -16.98 10.39
N GLU A 166 -14.79 -16.01 10.55
CA GLU A 166 -13.86 -15.54 9.52
C GLU A 166 -13.09 -16.70 8.84
N MET A 167 -12.52 -17.62 9.64
CA MET A 167 -11.76 -18.75 9.07
C MET A 167 -11.81 -20.03 9.93
N VAL A 168 -12.37 -21.11 9.37
CA VAL A 168 -12.43 -22.45 10.01
C VAL A 168 -11.23 -23.38 9.75
N PHE A 169 -10.19 -22.92 9.06
CA PHE A 169 -9.03 -23.78 8.72
C PHE A 169 -8.09 -24.02 9.91
N TYR A 170 -8.09 -23.11 10.88
CA TYR A 170 -7.39 -23.25 12.16
C TYR A 170 -8.39 -23.25 13.32
N LEU A 171 -8.13 -24.12 14.28
CA LEU A 171 -8.77 -24.14 15.58
C LEU A 171 -7.72 -23.75 16.61
N TYR A 172 -7.95 -22.64 17.29
CA TYR A 172 -7.12 -22.22 18.40
C TYR A 172 -7.57 -22.87 19.70
N VAL A 173 -6.61 -23.23 20.53
CA VAL A 173 -6.87 -23.91 21.81
C VAL A 173 -6.50 -22.97 22.94
N ILE A 174 -7.46 -22.72 23.81
CA ILE A 174 -7.30 -21.84 24.98
C ILE A 174 -7.39 -22.61 26.29
N ASN A 175 -6.92 -22.00 27.37
CA ASN A 175 -7.09 -22.49 28.73
C ASN A 175 -8.22 -21.75 29.48
N GLU A 176 -8.46 -22.11 30.75
CA GLU A 176 -9.46 -21.48 31.63
C GLU A 176 -9.27 -19.96 31.84
N HIS A 177 -8.10 -19.42 31.50
CA HIS A 177 -7.76 -17.99 31.58
C HIS A 177 -7.80 -17.28 30.21
N GLN A 178 -8.39 -17.92 29.19
CA GLN A 178 -8.43 -17.46 27.78
C GLN A 178 -7.06 -17.31 27.12
N GLN A 179 -6.01 -17.92 27.69
CA GLN A 179 -4.68 -17.84 27.10
C GLN A 179 -4.52 -18.85 25.97
N LEU A 180 -3.87 -18.43 24.89
CA LEU A 180 -3.55 -19.28 23.75
C LEU A 180 -2.50 -20.33 24.14
N VAL A 181 -2.89 -21.62 24.12
CA VAL A 181 -2.03 -22.75 24.52
C VAL A 181 -1.74 -23.73 23.39
N GLY A 182 -2.47 -23.64 22.27
CA GLY A 182 -2.20 -24.48 21.11
C GLY A 182 -2.97 -24.10 19.86
N VAL A 183 -2.61 -24.72 18.75
CA VAL A 183 -3.30 -24.59 17.46
C VAL A 183 -3.42 -25.95 16.77
N LEU A 184 -4.52 -26.13 16.05
CA LEU A 184 -4.83 -27.30 15.26
C LEU A 184 -5.30 -26.88 13.87
N SER A 185 -4.81 -27.54 12.83
CA SER A 185 -5.44 -27.42 11.51
C SER A 185 -6.68 -28.31 11.43
N LEU A 186 -7.69 -27.91 10.64
CA LEU A 186 -8.86 -28.74 10.37
C LEU A 186 -8.46 -30.13 9.82
N ARG A 187 -7.40 -30.20 9.01
CA ARG A 187 -6.82 -31.46 8.52
C ARG A 187 -6.34 -32.37 9.66
N GLN A 188 -5.68 -31.84 10.68
CA GLN A 188 -5.27 -32.63 11.85
C GLN A 188 -6.49 -33.10 12.63
N LEU A 189 -7.47 -32.21 12.85
CA LEU A 189 -8.70 -32.55 13.58
C LEU A 189 -9.44 -33.73 12.93
N LEU A 190 -9.56 -33.74 11.60
CA LEU A 190 -10.26 -34.78 10.85
C LEU A 190 -9.49 -36.11 10.70
N THR A 191 -8.20 -36.14 11.05
CA THR A 191 -7.35 -37.35 10.91
C THR A 191 -7.07 -38.06 12.24
N VAL A 192 -7.60 -37.53 13.34
CA VAL A 192 -7.42 -38.05 14.70
C VAL A 192 -8.67 -38.78 15.19
N THR A 193 -8.49 -39.72 16.12
CA THR A 193 -9.61 -40.41 16.79
C THR A 193 -10.52 -39.42 17.53
N PRO A 194 -11.86 -39.45 17.33
CA PRO A 194 -12.80 -38.48 17.92
C PRO A 194 -12.81 -38.42 19.46
N ALA A 195 -12.29 -39.43 20.15
CA ALA A 195 -12.28 -39.52 21.61
C ALA A 195 -11.06 -38.83 22.27
N LYS A 196 -10.03 -38.47 21.50
CA LYS A 196 -8.87 -37.75 22.05
C LYS A 196 -9.24 -36.32 22.40
N LYS A 197 -8.56 -35.75 23.39
CA LYS A 197 -8.69 -34.33 23.75
C LYS A 197 -7.79 -33.43 22.93
N LEU A 198 -8.15 -32.15 22.78
CA LEU A 198 -7.39 -31.19 21.99
C LEU A 198 -5.95 -31.03 22.49
N HIS A 199 -5.72 -30.95 23.80
CA HIS A 199 -4.36 -30.84 24.36
C HIS A 199 -3.44 -32.03 24.05
N GLU A 200 -3.99 -33.20 23.69
CA GLU A 200 -3.18 -34.38 23.34
C GLU A 200 -2.65 -34.33 21.91
N ILE A 201 -3.20 -33.45 21.07
CA ILE A 201 -2.91 -33.40 19.63
C ILE A 201 -2.51 -32.01 19.12
N MET A 202 -2.76 -30.96 19.89
CA MET A 202 -2.45 -29.58 19.50
C MET A 202 -0.95 -29.35 19.34
N THR A 203 -0.61 -28.39 18.48
CA THR A 203 0.76 -27.85 18.41
C THR A 203 0.88 -26.76 19.47
N THR A 204 1.77 -26.93 20.44
CA THR A 204 1.94 -25.99 21.58
C THR A 204 2.85 -24.80 21.25
N GLU A 205 3.74 -24.95 20.26
CA GLU A 205 4.57 -23.85 19.75
C GLU A 205 3.74 -23.05 18.74
N VAL A 206 2.81 -22.24 19.26
CA VAL A 206 1.98 -21.36 18.44
C VAL A 206 2.77 -20.12 18.07
N ILE A 207 2.80 -19.79 16.78
CA ILE A 207 3.34 -18.53 16.30
C ILE A 207 2.20 -17.52 16.41
N SER A 208 2.35 -16.53 17.29
CA SER A 208 1.41 -15.43 17.50
C SER A 208 2.11 -14.09 17.36
N VAL A 209 1.32 -13.04 17.13
CA VAL A 209 1.77 -11.64 17.12
C VAL A 209 1.12 -10.89 18.27
N ARG A 210 1.75 -9.80 18.71
CA ARG A 210 1.15 -8.93 19.73
C ARG A 210 0.25 -7.90 19.07
N ILE A 211 -0.74 -7.41 19.81
CA ILE A 211 -1.71 -6.43 19.33
C ILE A 211 -1.08 -5.09 18.86
N ASP A 212 0.05 -4.70 19.45
CA ASP A 212 0.80 -3.48 19.13
C ASP A 212 1.82 -3.65 17.98
N MET A 213 1.90 -4.85 17.39
CA MET A 213 2.87 -5.14 16.34
C MET A 213 2.48 -4.44 15.05
N ASP A 214 3.45 -3.84 14.38
CA ASP A 214 3.27 -3.20 13.08
C ASP A 214 2.83 -4.21 12.00
N GLN A 215 1.89 -3.82 11.14
CA GLN A 215 1.34 -4.67 10.08
C GLN A 215 2.40 -5.21 9.12
N GLU A 216 3.47 -4.45 8.82
CA GLU A 216 4.57 -4.90 7.98
C GLU A 216 5.34 -6.04 8.67
N GLU A 217 5.49 -5.99 9.99
CA GLU A 217 6.10 -7.07 10.76
C GLU A 217 5.19 -8.31 10.77
N VAL A 218 3.88 -8.15 10.98
CA VAL A 218 2.89 -9.25 10.86
C VAL A 218 3.00 -9.93 9.49
N ALA A 219 3.02 -9.14 8.42
CA ALA A 219 3.16 -9.66 7.06
C ALA A 219 4.44 -10.49 6.87
N ARG A 220 5.56 -10.07 7.46
CA ARG A 220 6.82 -10.84 7.46
C ARG A 220 6.70 -12.16 8.21
N PHE A 221 5.95 -12.22 9.32
CA PHE A 221 5.68 -13.48 10.02
C PHE A 221 4.88 -14.43 9.14
N VAL A 222 3.80 -13.96 8.53
CA VAL A 222 2.94 -14.76 7.65
C VAL A 222 3.70 -15.26 6.43
N GLU A 223 4.48 -14.41 5.76
CA GLU A 223 5.34 -14.80 4.63
C GLU A 223 6.39 -15.85 5.06
N LYS A 224 7.06 -15.62 6.20
CA LYS A 224 8.15 -16.50 6.68
C LYS A 224 7.64 -17.90 7.02
N TYR A 225 6.48 -18.00 7.67
CA TYR A 225 5.95 -19.27 8.17
C TYR A 225 4.90 -19.90 7.25
N ASN A 226 4.47 -19.21 6.19
CA ASN A 226 3.47 -19.67 5.21
C ASN A 226 2.17 -20.14 5.90
N VAL A 227 1.70 -19.35 6.87
CA VAL A 227 0.44 -19.61 7.58
C VAL A 227 -0.72 -18.93 6.85
N LEU A 228 -1.92 -19.49 6.95
CA LEU A 228 -3.14 -18.89 6.36
C LEU A 228 -3.81 -17.87 7.28
N ALA A 229 -3.52 -17.95 8.57
CA ALA A 229 -3.94 -16.97 9.57
C ALA A 229 -2.92 -16.97 10.72
N ILE A 230 -2.81 -15.86 11.43
CA ILE A 230 -1.94 -15.71 12.59
C ILE A 230 -2.75 -15.16 13.78
N PRO A 231 -2.68 -15.78 14.98
CA PRO A 231 -3.39 -15.31 16.15
C PRO A 231 -2.73 -14.07 16.74
N VAL A 232 -3.57 -13.11 17.15
CA VAL A 232 -3.16 -11.90 17.86
C VAL A 232 -3.40 -12.10 19.35
N VAL A 233 -2.41 -11.74 20.17
CA VAL A 233 -2.48 -11.88 21.63
C VAL A 233 -2.16 -10.59 22.38
N ASP A 234 -2.72 -10.46 23.58
CA ASP A 234 -2.39 -9.40 24.52
C ASP A 234 -1.10 -9.70 25.33
N ASP A 235 -0.72 -8.78 26.22
CA ASP A 235 0.45 -8.93 27.12
C ASP A 235 0.37 -10.14 28.07
N HIS A 236 -0.84 -10.68 28.30
CA HIS A 236 -1.10 -11.84 29.15
C HIS A 236 -1.26 -13.13 28.32
N ASN A 237 -0.96 -13.08 27.01
CA ASN A 237 -1.11 -14.17 26.05
C ASN A 237 -2.57 -14.63 25.87
N ARG A 238 -3.55 -13.75 26.12
CA ARG A 238 -4.95 -13.97 25.78
C ARG A 238 -5.16 -13.80 24.30
N LEU A 239 -5.94 -14.69 23.70
CA LEU A 239 -6.28 -14.62 22.29
C LEU A 239 -7.29 -13.49 22.06
N MET A 240 -6.90 -12.50 21.26
CA MET A 240 -7.69 -11.29 21.00
C MET A 240 -8.36 -11.30 19.63
N GLY A 241 -7.75 -11.96 18.65
CA GLY A 241 -8.22 -11.97 17.26
C GLY A 241 -7.34 -12.83 16.38
N ILE A 242 -7.64 -12.84 15.08
CA ILE A 242 -6.80 -13.46 14.04
C ILE A 242 -6.63 -12.48 12.88
N ILE A 243 -5.50 -12.60 12.19
CA ILE A 243 -5.25 -11.86 10.95
C ILE A 243 -5.14 -12.90 9.84
N THR A 244 -5.89 -12.72 8.76
CA THR A 244 -5.91 -13.67 7.64
C THR A 244 -4.79 -13.37 6.63
N VAL A 245 -4.52 -14.33 5.75
CA VAL A 245 -3.48 -14.16 4.72
C VAL A 245 -3.89 -13.17 3.64
N ASP A 246 -5.19 -13.02 3.39
CA ASP A 246 -5.75 -12.07 2.43
C ASP A 246 -5.56 -10.62 2.89
N ASP A 247 -5.84 -10.30 4.16
CA ASP A 247 -5.55 -8.98 4.74
C ASP A 247 -4.06 -8.67 4.64
N VAL A 248 -3.22 -9.66 4.95
CA VAL A 248 -1.76 -9.54 4.81
C VAL A 248 -1.32 -9.31 3.36
N ILE A 249 -2.00 -9.89 2.38
CA ILE A 249 -1.71 -9.62 0.97
C ILE A 249 -1.99 -8.16 0.63
N ASP A 250 -3.04 -7.57 1.19
CA ASP A 250 -3.37 -6.17 0.99
C ASP A 250 -2.42 -5.23 1.74
N VAL A 251 -2.03 -5.56 2.98
CA VAL A 251 -0.94 -4.89 3.70
C VAL A 251 0.34 -4.86 2.87
N ILE A 252 0.79 -6.01 2.32
CA ILE A 252 2.00 -6.07 1.48
C ILE A 252 1.90 -5.12 0.27
N ARG A 253 0.70 -4.97 -0.31
CA ARG A 253 0.46 -4.08 -1.46
C ARG A 253 0.43 -2.61 -1.05
N GLN A 254 -0.20 -2.30 0.08
CA GLN A 254 -0.28 -0.97 0.68
C GLN A 254 1.13 -0.48 1.03
N GLU A 255 1.87 -1.24 1.82
CA GLU A 255 3.26 -0.94 2.21
C GLU A 255 4.17 -0.74 0.99
N ALA A 256 4.08 -1.63 -0.02
CA ALA A 256 4.87 -1.48 -1.23
C ALA A 256 4.52 -0.22 -2.04
N THR A 257 3.25 0.20 -2.02
CA THR A 257 2.77 1.40 -2.70
C THR A 257 3.18 2.65 -1.93
N GLU A 258 3.05 2.63 -0.61
CA GLU A 258 3.48 3.69 0.30
C GLU A 258 5.00 3.95 0.16
N ASP A 259 5.81 2.88 0.13
CA ASP A 259 7.24 2.92 -0.15
C ASP A 259 7.56 3.68 -1.46
N ILE A 260 6.82 3.37 -2.53
CA ILE A 260 7.01 4.00 -3.85
C ILE A 260 6.68 5.49 -3.79
N PHE A 261 5.59 5.85 -3.12
CA PHE A 261 5.19 7.25 -2.98
C PHE A 261 6.18 8.04 -2.13
N LYS A 262 6.57 7.51 -0.96
CA LYS A 262 7.59 8.11 -0.07
C LYS A 262 8.90 8.33 -0.81
N MET A 263 9.35 7.36 -1.63
CA MET A 263 10.55 7.49 -2.46
C MET A 263 10.47 8.61 -3.51
N ALA A 264 9.30 8.82 -4.10
CA ALA A 264 9.05 9.90 -5.07
C ALA A 264 8.78 11.25 -4.41
N GLY A 265 8.62 11.25 -3.09
CA GLY A 265 8.26 12.43 -2.33
C GLY A 265 6.80 12.85 -2.49
N ALA A 266 5.93 11.86 -2.62
CA ALA A 266 4.49 11.97 -2.68
C ALA A 266 3.87 11.11 -1.57
N SER A 267 2.55 11.14 -1.49
CA SER A 267 1.76 10.24 -0.64
C SER A 267 0.70 9.54 -1.50
N ASP A 268 0.40 8.32 -1.11
CA ASP A 268 -0.72 7.50 -1.55
C ASP A 268 -2.09 8.20 -1.41
N GLU A 269 -2.29 9.06 -0.40
CA GLU A 269 -3.48 9.93 -0.26
C GLU A 269 -3.78 10.77 -1.52
N GLU A 270 -2.77 11.04 -2.36
CA GLU A 270 -2.99 11.74 -3.63
C GLU A 270 -3.98 11.03 -4.55
N LEU A 271 -4.05 9.69 -4.48
CA LEU A 271 -4.99 8.89 -5.25
C LEU A 271 -6.45 9.19 -4.86
N LEU A 272 -6.70 9.49 -3.58
CA LEU A 272 -8.02 9.81 -3.03
C LEU A 272 -8.53 11.18 -3.48
N TYR A 273 -7.62 12.12 -3.72
CA TYR A 273 -8.00 13.48 -4.11
C TYR A 273 -8.39 13.62 -5.59
N GLY A 274 -8.20 12.58 -6.40
CA GLY A 274 -8.61 12.54 -7.81
C GLY A 274 -8.15 13.79 -8.58
N TYR A 275 -9.10 14.66 -8.95
CA TYR A 275 -8.83 15.88 -9.71
C TYR A 275 -8.69 17.16 -8.85
N LYS A 276 -8.69 17.06 -7.51
CA LYS A 276 -8.60 18.22 -6.60
C LYS A 276 -7.17 18.76 -6.55
N ALA A 277 -6.77 19.46 -7.61
CA ALA A 277 -5.40 19.95 -7.85
C ALA A 277 -4.78 20.71 -6.65
N PHE A 278 -5.58 21.49 -5.92
CA PHE A 278 -5.07 22.26 -4.77
C PHE A 278 -4.70 21.37 -3.58
N LYS A 279 -5.47 20.31 -3.30
CA LYS A 279 -5.14 19.36 -2.21
C LYS A 279 -3.85 18.60 -2.53
N ILE A 280 -3.74 18.08 -3.75
CA ILE A 280 -2.52 17.39 -4.23
C ILE A 280 -1.30 18.33 -4.18
N ALA A 281 -1.45 19.59 -4.62
CA ALA A 281 -0.36 20.56 -4.54
C ALA A 281 0.11 20.77 -3.09
N ARG A 282 -0.81 20.83 -2.12
CA ARG A 282 -0.48 21.01 -0.70
C ARG A 282 0.28 19.82 -0.10
N LEU A 283 0.03 18.59 -0.57
CA LEU A 283 0.79 17.40 -0.17
C LEU A 283 2.23 17.42 -0.71
N ARG A 284 2.42 17.78 -1.99
CA ARG A 284 3.75 17.79 -2.64
C ARG A 284 4.61 18.99 -2.27
N LEU A 285 3.98 20.14 -2.01
CA LEU A 285 4.69 21.41 -1.86
C LEU A 285 5.71 21.42 -0.71
N PRO A 286 5.44 20.89 0.49
CA PRO A 286 6.45 20.81 1.56
C PRO A 286 7.74 20.14 1.08
N TRP A 287 7.62 19.01 0.39
CA TRP A 287 8.81 18.26 -0.04
C TRP A 287 9.54 18.96 -1.19
N LEU A 288 8.78 19.54 -2.14
CA LEU A 288 9.34 20.37 -3.21
C LEU A 288 10.04 21.63 -2.69
N LEU A 289 9.53 22.25 -1.63
CA LEU A 289 10.12 23.44 -1.02
C LEU A 289 11.46 23.13 -0.36
N ILE A 290 11.60 21.97 0.28
CA ILE A 290 12.88 21.54 0.84
C ILE A 290 13.91 21.32 -0.29
N ASN A 291 13.51 20.67 -1.39
CA ASN A 291 14.39 20.50 -2.56
C ASN A 291 14.76 21.85 -3.20
N LEU A 292 13.78 22.76 -3.34
CA LEU A 292 14.00 24.12 -3.84
C LEU A 292 15.02 24.87 -2.98
N PHE A 293 14.91 24.77 -1.65
CA PHE A 293 15.86 25.40 -0.73
C PHE A 293 17.28 24.87 -0.93
N GLY A 294 17.44 23.56 -1.10
CA GLY A 294 18.73 22.96 -1.49
C GLY A 294 19.25 23.47 -2.84
N GLY A 295 18.37 23.68 -3.82
CA GLY A 295 18.69 24.29 -5.11
C GLY A 295 19.16 25.74 -4.98
N VAL A 296 18.51 26.54 -4.14
CA VAL A 296 18.91 27.94 -3.87
C VAL A 296 20.28 27.99 -3.21
N ILE A 297 20.56 27.11 -2.25
CA ILE A 297 21.89 26.99 -1.63
C ILE A 297 22.95 26.66 -2.70
N THR A 298 22.66 25.72 -3.58
CA THR A 298 23.57 25.36 -4.69
C THR A 298 23.83 26.55 -5.61
N GLY A 299 22.80 27.32 -5.97
CA GLY A 299 22.94 28.54 -6.76
C GLY A 299 23.78 29.61 -6.06
N TYR A 300 23.61 29.77 -4.74
CA TYR A 300 24.43 30.66 -3.94
C TYR A 300 25.91 30.24 -3.93
N LEU A 301 26.20 28.93 -3.78
CA LEU A 301 27.57 28.40 -3.88
C LEU A 301 28.18 28.72 -5.25
N MET A 302 27.45 28.53 -6.35
CA MET A 302 27.94 28.90 -7.68
C MET A 302 28.25 30.40 -7.80
N TRP A 303 27.42 31.26 -7.19
CA TRP A 303 27.64 32.70 -7.19
C TRP A 303 28.92 33.10 -6.44
N LEU A 304 29.29 32.39 -5.36
CA LEU A 304 30.56 32.61 -4.66
C LEU A 304 31.77 32.34 -5.59
N PHE A 305 31.67 31.37 -6.50
CA PHE A 305 32.72 31.02 -7.47
C PHE A 305 32.62 31.74 -8.83
N LYS A 306 31.83 32.82 -8.93
CA LYS A 306 31.60 33.56 -10.19
C LYS A 306 32.87 34.08 -10.89
N VAL A 307 33.94 34.35 -10.14
CA VAL A 307 35.21 34.84 -10.72
C VAL A 307 35.89 33.71 -11.51
N THR A 308 36.00 32.52 -10.92
CA THR A 308 36.57 31.33 -11.57
C THR A 308 35.75 30.89 -12.79
N LEU A 309 34.42 30.98 -12.71
CA LEU A 309 33.55 30.64 -13.85
C LEU A 309 33.71 31.62 -15.03
N LYS A 310 34.11 32.87 -14.79
CA LYS A 310 34.41 33.83 -15.87
C LYS A 310 35.71 33.51 -16.59
N GLU A 311 36.69 32.94 -15.90
CA GLU A 311 37.97 32.54 -16.50
C GLU A 311 37.79 31.35 -17.45
N VAL A 312 36.87 30.43 -17.13
CA VAL A 312 36.57 29.26 -17.96
C VAL A 312 35.07 29.07 -18.12
N ILE A 313 34.47 29.81 -19.05
CA ILE A 313 33.03 29.76 -19.34
C ILE A 313 32.57 28.34 -19.74
N ALA A 314 33.44 27.55 -20.37
CA ALA A 314 33.16 26.17 -20.77
C ALA A 314 32.77 25.25 -19.61
N LEU A 315 33.16 25.56 -18.36
CA LEU A 315 32.78 24.78 -17.18
C LEU A 315 31.27 24.76 -16.96
N ILE A 316 30.56 25.84 -17.33
CA ILE A 316 29.10 25.96 -17.19
C ILE A 316 28.39 24.88 -18.00
N SER A 317 28.93 24.53 -19.19
CA SER A 317 28.36 23.49 -20.04
C SER A 317 28.40 22.09 -19.42
N PHE A 318 29.28 21.85 -18.43
CA PHE A 318 29.38 20.57 -17.74
C PHE A 318 28.55 20.50 -16.45
N VAL A 319 28.13 21.64 -15.90
CA VAL A 319 27.34 21.69 -14.65
C VAL A 319 26.08 20.82 -14.73
N PRO A 320 25.22 20.92 -15.76
CA PRO A 320 24.01 20.09 -15.84
C PRO A 320 24.31 18.58 -15.88
N VAL A 321 25.38 18.19 -16.57
CA VAL A 321 25.78 16.77 -16.71
C VAL A 321 26.28 16.23 -15.38
N ILE A 322 27.14 16.98 -14.67
CA ILE A 322 27.69 16.58 -13.38
C ILE A 322 26.57 16.49 -12.33
N THR A 323 25.72 17.53 -12.24
CA THR A 323 24.61 17.57 -11.28
C THR A 323 23.58 16.48 -11.58
N GLY A 324 23.20 16.29 -12.84
CA GLY A 324 22.26 15.25 -13.25
C GLY A 324 22.77 13.84 -12.96
N MET A 325 24.05 13.57 -13.25
CA MET A 325 24.66 12.26 -12.95
C MET A 325 24.76 12.02 -11.44
N GLY A 326 25.12 13.04 -10.65
CA GLY A 326 25.15 12.95 -9.20
C GLY A 326 23.79 12.58 -8.61
N GLY A 327 22.72 13.19 -9.10
CA GLY A 327 21.35 12.84 -8.73
C GLY A 327 20.97 11.41 -9.10
N ASN A 328 21.27 10.98 -10.33
CA ASN A 328 20.94 9.63 -10.80
C ASN A 328 21.66 8.53 -10.01
N VAL A 329 22.97 8.68 -9.77
CA VAL A 329 23.74 7.72 -8.97
C VAL A 329 23.26 7.72 -7.52
N GLY A 330 23.02 8.90 -6.94
CA GLY A 330 22.47 9.03 -5.60
C GLY A 330 21.11 8.34 -5.46
N GLY A 331 20.21 8.54 -6.42
CA GLY A 331 18.91 7.87 -6.46
C GLY A 331 19.04 6.35 -6.53
N GLN A 332 19.88 5.82 -7.43
CA GLN A 332 20.09 4.37 -7.55
C GLN A 332 20.64 3.74 -6.28
N SER A 333 21.69 4.32 -5.70
CA SER A 333 22.26 3.81 -4.44
C SER A 333 21.26 3.92 -3.28
N ALA A 334 20.48 5.01 -3.21
CA ALA A 334 19.43 5.16 -2.20
C ALA A 334 18.35 4.08 -2.35
N THR A 335 17.83 3.84 -3.56
CA THR A 335 16.83 2.79 -3.83
C THR A 335 17.32 1.41 -3.42
N ILE A 336 18.55 1.05 -3.78
CA ILE A 336 19.12 -0.27 -3.45
C ILE A 336 19.30 -0.42 -1.94
N MET A 337 19.75 0.64 -1.26
CA MET A 337 19.95 0.61 0.19
C MET A 337 18.62 0.53 0.94
N VAL A 338 17.66 1.41 0.63
CA VAL A 338 16.32 1.43 1.25
C VAL A 338 15.63 0.09 1.05
N ARG A 339 15.56 -0.42 -0.18
CA ARG A 339 14.94 -1.73 -0.43
C ARG A 339 15.72 -2.88 0.22
N GLY A 340 17.05 -2.75 0.32
CA GLY A 340 17.88 -3.71 1.03
C GLY A 340 17.56 -3.79 2.52
N PHE A 341 17.25 -2.66 3.16
CA PHE A 341 16.75 -2.62 4.54
C PHE A 341 15.34 -3.19 4.64
N ALA A 342 14.39 -2.72 3.81
CA ALA A 342 12.99 -3.18 3.83
C ALA A 342 12.85 -4.71 3.61
N THR A 343 13.74 -5.29 2.79
CA THR A 343 13.73 -6.75 2.52
C THR A 343 14.57 -7.58 3.51
N GLY A 344 15.13 -6.98 4.56
CA GLY A 344 16.00 -7.66 5.54
C GLY A 344 17.32 -8.19 4.96
N ARG A 345 17.73 -7.72 3.76
CA ARG A 345 19.00 -8.12 3.12
C ARG A 345 20.19 -7.32 3.64
N ILE A 346 19.92 -6.13 4.16
CA ILE A 346 20.89 -5.23 4.75
C ILE A 346 20.46 -4.97 6.18
N ASP A 347 21.35 -5.29 7.12
CA ASP A 347 21.20 -5.01 8.54
C ASP A 347 22.38 -4.18 9.03
N PHE A 348 22.30 -3.69 10.27
CA PHE A 348 23.39 -2.96 10.92
C PHE A 348 24.71 -3.76 10.96
N THR A 349 24.64 -5.09 10.95
CA THR A 349 25.82 -5.97 10.93
C THR A 349 26.50 -6.01 9.55
N THR A 350 25.75 -5.93 8.45
CA THR A 350 26.26 -5.98 7.08
C THR A 350 26.54 -4.59 6.50
N LEU A 351 26.01 -3.53 7.13
CA LEU A 351 26.11 -2.14 6.67
C LEU A 351 27.53 -1.71 6.29
N ARG A 352 28.54 -2.06 7.11
CA ARG A 352 29.94 -1.73 6.82
C ARG A 352 30.43 -2.38 5.53
N GLN A 353 30.09 -3.65 5.31
CA GLN A 353 30.50 -4.38 4.11
C GLN A 353 29.82 -3.82 2.86
N VAL A 354 28.53 -3.49 2.98
CA VAL A 354 27.75 -2.86 1.91
C VAL A 354 28.33 -1.49 1.56
N PHE A 355 28.68 -0.66 2.55
CA PHE A 355 29.32 0.63 2.30
C PHE A 355 30.61 0.51 1.47
N PHE A 356 31.53 -0.39 1.84
CA PHE A 356 32.77 -0.59 1.07
C PHE A 356 32.54 -1.22 -0.30
N LYS A 357 31.49 -2.03 -0.47
CA LYS A 357 31.04 -2.48 -1.80
C LYS A 357 30.61 -1.27 -2.63
N GLU A 358 29.78 -0.39 -2.08
CA GLU A 358 29.22 0.75 -2.81
C GLU A 358 30.27 1.79 -3.19
N VAL A 359 31.26 2.05 -2.32
CA VAL A 359 32.43 2.88 -2.66
C VAL A 359 33.18 2.32 -3.89
N ARG A 360 33.38 1.00 -3.96
CA ARG A 360 34.05 0.37 -5.11
C ARG A 360 33.21 0.50 -6.38
N VAL A 361 31.90 0.27 -6.29
CA VAL A 361 30.96 0.46 -7.41
C VAL A 361 31.01 1.92 -7.89
N GLY A 362 30.99 2.89 -6.97
CA GLY A 362 31.10 4.32 -7.27
C GLY A 362 32.39 4.71 -7.99
N ILE A 363 33.55 4.15 -7.59
CA ILE A 363 34.84 4.39 -8.26
C ILE A 363 34.79 3.87 -9.71
N ILE A 364 34.27 2.66 -9.92
CA ILE A 364 34.18 2.06 -11.27
C ILE A 364 33.26 2.91 -12.16
N MET A 365 32.06 3.25 -11.66
CA MET A 365 31.11 4.10 -12.41
C MET A 365 31.69 5.49 -12.70
N GLY A 366 32.34 6.11 -11.70
CA GLY A 366 32.96 7.43 -11.83
C GLY A 366 34.07 7.46 -12.88
N LEU A 367 34.90 6.42 -12.95
CA LEU A 367 35.92 6.29 -13.99
C LEU A 367 35.30 6.18 -15.40
N VAL A 368 34.29 5.32 -15.57
CA VAL A 368 33.63 5.12 -16.86
C VAL A 368 32.91 6.40 -17.33
N CYS A 369 32.10 7.01 -16.45
CA CYS A 369 31.40 8.26 -16.76
C CYS A 369 32.38 9.41 -17.00
N GLY A 370 33.42 9.54 -16.17
CA GLY A 370 34.44 10.58 -16.31
C GLY A 370 35.22 10.48 -17.62
N LEU A 371 35.63 9.26 -18.01
CA LEU A 371 36.28 9.03 -19.31
C LEU A 371 35.36 9.35 -20.48
N THR A 372 34.08 9.00 -20.38
CA THR A 372 33.08 9.28 -21.43
C THR A 372 32.87 10.78 -21.60
N VAL A 373 32.63 11.51 -20.51
CA VAL A 373 32.45 12.97 -20.54
C VAL A 373 33.74 13.66 -20.99
N GLY A 374 34.90 13.18 -20.52
CA GLY A 374 36.21 13.68 -20.95
C GLY A 374 36.46 13.51 -22.45
N ALA A 375 36.08 12.36 -23.03
CA ALA A 375 36.18 12.13 -24.46
C ALA A 375 35.27 13.08 -25.27
N VAL A 376 34.04 13.31 -24.80
CA VAL A 376 33.12 14.28 -25.40
C VAL A 376 33.67 15.70 -25.31
N ALA A 377 34.19 16.09 -24.13
CA ALA A 377 34.82 17.39 -23.92
C ALA A 377 36.01 17.61 -24.86
N TRP A 378 36.86 16.59 -25.03
CA TRP A 378 37.98 16.62 -25.94
C TRP A 378 37.52 16.77 -27.40
N ALA A 379 36.53 16.00 -27.84
CA ALA A 379 35.97 16.10 -29.18
C ALA A 379 35.35 17.48 -29.46
N PHE A 380 34.66 18.06 -28.47
CA PHE A 380 34.06 19.40 -28.55
C PHE A 380 35.13 20.50 -28.63
N SER A 381 36.22 20.36 -27.87
CA SER A 381 37.36 21.27 -27.95
C SER A 381 38.07 21.20 -29.31
N VAL A 382 38.16 20.00 -29.91
CA VAL A 382 38.80 19.79 -31.22
C VAL A 382 37.93 20.32 -32.37
N SER A 383 36.60 20.21 -32.29
CA SER A 383 35.69 20.73 -33.31
C SER A 383 35.56 22.26 -33.28
N GLY A 384 35.61 22.89 -32.09
CA GLY A 384 35.68 24.35 -31.94
C GLY A 384 36.92 24.99 -32.57
N LEU A 385 38.03 24.26 -32.66
CA LEU A 385 39.27 24.68 -33.33
C LEU A 385 39.24 24.56 -34.86
N ARG A 386 38.30 23.79 -35.44
CA ARG A 386 38.15 23.63 -36.90
C ARG A 386 37.20 24.64 -37.55
N GLY A 387 36.55 25.51 -36.76
CA GLY A 387 35.50 26.44 -37.21
C GLY A 387 35.91 27.91 -37.39
N SER A 388 37.19 28.24 -37.61
CA SER A 388 37.60 29.62 -37.97
C SER A 388 38.59 29.65 -39.14
N PRO A 389 38.11 29.75 -40.39
CA PRO A 389 38.88 30.33 -41.47
C PRO A 389 38.57 31.83 -41.56
N SER A 390 39.53 32.65 -41.10
CA SER A 390 39.88 33.96 -41.66
C SER A 390 38.77 34.74 -42.41
N ARG A 391 38.06 35.64 -41.72
CA ARG A 391 37.56 36.87 -42.37
C ARG A 391 38.62 37.94 -42.24
N GLN A 392 39.55 37.96 -43.19
CA GLN A 392 40.33 39.16 -43.50
C GLN A 392 39.35 40.26 -43.93
N ILE A 393 39.29 41.33 -43.16
CA ILE A 393 38.69 42.60 -43.58
C ILE A 393 39.65 43.20 -44.62
N PRO A 394 39.25 43.48 -45.87
CA PRO A 394 40.12 44.21 -46.79
C PRO A 394 40.14 45.68 -46.37
N ILE A 395 41.32 46.15 -45.97
CA ILE A 395 41.62 47.58 -45.81
C ILE A 395 41.65 48.17 -47.22
N ASN A 396 40.59 48.86 -47.63
CA ASN A 396 40.59 49.65 -48.85
C ASN A 396 41.35 50.96 -48.59
N ARG A 397 42.55 51.08 -49.16
CA ARG A 397 43.33 52.31 -49.20
C ARG A 397 43.66 52.59 -50.67
N GLU A 398 42.78 53.31 -51.35
CA GLU A 398 43.17 54.05 -52.54
C GLU A 398 42.78 55.53 -52.44
N LYS A 399 43.77 56.31 -52.83
CA LYS A 399 43.91 57.77 -52.77
C LYS A 399 42.91 58.43 -53.70
N VAL A 400 42.33 59.55 -53.26
CA VAL A 400 42.11 60.71 -54.15
C VAL A 400 42.53 61.96 -53.38
N THR A 401 43.71 62.47 -53.74
CA THR A 401 44.12 63.87 -53.54
C THR A 401 44.10 64.53 -54.90
N SER A 402 43.32 65.59 -55.09
CA SER A 402 43.80 66.89 -55.62
C SER A 402 42.65 67.85 -55.93
N ALA A 403 42.82 69.08 -55.41
CA ALA A 403 42.30 70.37 -55.85
C ALA A 403 40.80 70.66 -55.70
#